data_AF-A0A2S6REX8-F1
#
_entry.id   AF-A0A2S6REX8-F1
#
_cell.length_a   1.000
_cell.length_b   1.000
_cell.length_c   1.000
_cell.angle_alpha   90.00
_cell.angle_beta   90.00
_cell.angle_gamma   90.00
#
_symmetry.space_group_name_H-M   'P 1'
#
loop_
_entity.id
_entity.type
_entity.pdbx_description
1 polymer ?
#
loop_
_entity_poly.entity_id
_entity_poly.type
_entity_poly.pdbx_seq_one_letter_code
_entity_poly.pdbx_strand_id
1 'polypeptide(L)'
;MSIKIKLQIYLILLSFILVILNFLFNDLSVGRVWFLIDGNSLVGVQSYLEEASISQEFGVFFYEIIISILNFNLFLILGIIFILISFCFFIFSY
;
A
#
# COMPACT_ATOMS: atom_id res chain seq x y z
N MET A 1 -6.82 -29.95 10.30
CA MET A 1 -6.41 -28.80 9.47
C MET A 1 -4.94 -28.48 9.76
N SER A 2 -4.07 -28.51 8.74
CA SER A 2 -2.65 -28.13 8.92
C SER A 2 -2.54 -26.67 9.35
N ILE A 3 -1.52 -26.34 10.16
CA ILE A 3 -1.20 -24.97 10.60
C ILE A 3 -1.08 -24.04 9.39
N LYS A 4 -0.50 -24.53 8.28
CA LYS A 4 -0.35 -23.78 7.02
C LYS A 4 -1.71 -23.30 6.48
N ILE A 5 -2.71 -24.19 6.46
CA ILE A 5 -4.04 -23.86 5.94
C ILE A 5 -4.79 -22.91 6.88
N LYS A 6 -4.61 -23.05 8.20
CA LYS A 6 -5.18 -22.10 9.18
C LYS A 6 -4.63 -20.69 8.96
N LEU A 7 -3.32 -20.56 8.77
CA LEU A 7 -2.67 -19.27 8.51
C LEU A 7 -3.20 -18.61 7.23
N GLN A 8 -3.35 -19.37 6.14
CA GLN A 8 -3.92 -18.87 4.88
C GLN A 8 -5.35 -18.34 5.07
N ILE A 9 -6.19 -19.08 5.80
CA ILE A 9 -7.56 -18.62 6.09
C ILE A 9 -7.52 -17.32 6.89
N TYR A 10 -6.66 -17.19 7.90
CA TYR A 10 -6.56 -15.96 8.67
C TYR A 10 -6.07 -14.78 7.85
N LEU A 11 -5.10 -14.97 6.95
CA LEU A 11 -4.62 -13.90 6.06
C LEU A 11 -5.70 -13.44 5.08
N ILE A 12 -6.43 -14.38 4.47
CA ILE A 12 -7.53 -14.06 3.56
C ILE A 12 -8.64 -13.32 4.32
N LEU A 13 -9.03 -13.83 5.49
CA LEU A 13 -10.07 -13.21 6.31
C LEU A 13 -9.67 -11.80 6.78
N LEU A 14 -8.41 -11.62 7.18
CA LEU A 14 -7.86 -10.31 7.51
C LEU A 14 -7.91 -9.35 6.33
N SER A 15 -7.54 -9.80 5.12
CA SER A 15 -7.66 -8.98 3.92
C SER A 15 -9.11 -8.56 3.66
N PHE A 16 -10.09 -9.46 3.81
CA PHE A 16 -11.49 -9.11 3.64
C PHE A 16 -11.94 -8.04 4.64
N ILE A 17 -11.54 -8.17 5.92
CA ILE A 17 -11.82 -7.15 6.93
C ILE A 17 -11.24 -5.80 6.53
N LEU A 18 -10.00 -5.76 6.05
CA LEU A 18 -9.35 -4.52 5.61
C LEU A 18 -10.04 -3.89 4.41
N VAL A 19 -10.49 -4.68 3.44
CA VAL A 19 -11.26 -4.18 2.30
C VAL A 19 -12.61 -3.60 2.77
N ILE A 20 -13.25 -4.19 3.78
CA ILE A 20 -14.46 -3.61 4.38
C ILE A 20 -14.14 -2.29 5.08
N LEU A 21 -13.04 -2.24 5.86
CA LEU A 21 -12.60 -1.03 6.56
C LEU A 21 -12.26 0.11 5.60
N ASN A 22 -11.75 -0.19 4.40
CA ASN A 22 -11.55 0.81 3.36
C ASN A 22 -12.84 1.62 3.10
N PHE A 23 -13.99 0.96 2.94
CA PHE A 23 -15.27 1.65 2.70
C PHE A 23 -15.75 2.49 3.89
N LEU A 24 -15.41 2.09 5.12
CA LEU A 24 -15.77 2.83 6.34
C LEU A 24 -14.84 4.03 6.59
N PHE A 25 -13.59 3.93 6.13
CA PHE A 25 -12.54 4.90 6.37
C PHE A 25 -11.87 5.32 5.05
N ASN A 26 -12.67 5.82 4.12
CA ASN A 26 -12.20 6.20 2.78
C ASN A 26 -11.08 7.27 2.82
N ASP A 27 -11.06 8.12 3.85
CA ASP A 27 -10.12 9.25 3.92
C ASP A 27 -8.73 8.88 4.50
N LEU A 28 -8.46 7.61 4.81
CA LEU A 28 -7.15 7.13 5.29
C LEU A 28 -6.24 6.76 4.13
N SER A 29 -5.85 7.75 3.33
CA SER A 29 -4.83 7.57 2.30
C SER A 29 -3.42 7.38 2.90
N VAL A 30 -2.53 6.71 2.15
CA VAL A 30 -1.12 6.55 2.55
C VAL A 30 -0.46 7.89 2.81
N GLY A 31 -0.68 8.88 1.94
CA GLY A 31 -0.14 10.21 2.08
C GLY A 31 -0.63 10.91 3.35
N ARG A 32 -1.90 10.74 3.71
CA ARG A 32 -2.43 11.30 4.96
C ARG A 32 -1.80 10.64 6.19
N VAL A 33 -1.64 9.33 6.17
CA VAL A 33 -1.00 8.59 7.25
C VAL A 33 0.48 8.98 7.39
N TRP A 34 1.19 9.10 6.27
CA TRP A 34 2.57 9.58 6.26
C TRP A 34 2.66 11.00 6.83
N PHE A 35 1.79 11.91 6.39
CA PHE A 35 1.76 13.28 6.91
C PHE A 35 1.56 13.34 8.44
N LEU A 36 0.72 12.45 8.99
CA LEU A 36 0.49 12.36 10.44
C LEU A 36 1.72 11.83 11.21
N ILE A 37 2.55 11.00 10.58
CA ILE A 37 3.77 10.45 11.18
C ILE A 37 4.90 11.48 11.08
N ASP A 38 5.16 12.00 9.89
CA ASP A 38 6.18 13.02 9.61
C ASP A 38 5.87 13.77 8.31
N GLY A 39 5.14 14.88 8.42
CA GLY A 39 4.80 15.73 7.29
C GLY A 39 6.00 16.37 6.58
N ASN A 40 7.10 16.64 7.29
CA ASN A 40 8.28 17.25 6.67
C ASN A 40 8.95 16.27 5.71
N SER A 41 9.04 15.00 6.09
CA SER A 41 9.57 13.97 5.20
C SER A 41 8.71 13.80 3.93
N LEU A 42 7.38 13.88 4.05
CA LEU A 42 6.47 13.79 2.90
C LEU A 42 6.68 14.95 1.94
N VAL A 43 6.73 16.19 2.45
CA VAL A 43 6.97 17.40 1.64
C VAL A 43 8.34 17.33 0.97
N GLY A 44 9.37 16.88 1.69
CA GLY A 44 10.70 16.67 1.13
C GLY A 44 10.70 15.67 -0.03
N VAL A 45 10.03 14.53 0.13
CA VAL A 45 9.87 13.53 -0.94
C VAL A 45 9.11 14.12 -2.13
N GLN A 46 8.02 14.85 -1.91
CA GLN A 46 7.27 15.50 -2.99
C GLN A 46 8.14 16.49 -3.77
N SER A 47 8.89 17.35 -3.09
CA SER A 47 9.81 18.30 -3.74
C SER A 47 10.91 17.61 -4.55
N TYR A 48 11.46 16.51 -4.04
CA TYR A 48 12.46 15.72 -4.76
C TYR A 48 11.88 15.07 -6.02
N LEU A 49 10.66 14.54 -5.92
CA LEU A 49 9.99 13.93 -7.08
C LEU A 49 9.62 14.98 -8.13
N GLU A 50 9.22 16.19 -7.72
CA GLU A 50 8.98 17.30 -8.64
C GLU A 50 10.26 17.68 -9.39
N GLU A 51 11.39 17.81 -8.70
CA GLU A 51 12.68 18.11 -9.33
C GLU A 51 13.14 16.99 -10.28
N ALA A 52 12.97 15.73 -9.86
CA ALA A 52 13.24 14.57 -10.71
C ALA A 52 12.32 14.54 -11.94
N SER A 53 11.07 15.00 -11.81
CA SER A 53 10.09 15.03 -12.90
C SER A 53 10.48 15.98 -14.03
N ILE A 54 11.15 17.08 -13.68
CA ILE A 54 11.59 18.11 -14.63
C ILE A 54 12.91 17.69 -15.30
N SER A 55 13.77 16.98 -14.57
CA SER A 55 15.15 16.71 -14.99
C SER A 55 15.35 15.39 -15.74
N GLN A 56 14.40 14.44 -15.66
CA GLN A 56 14.54 13.12 -16.26
C GLN A 56 13.43 12.82 -17.27
N GLU A 57 13.78 12.13 -18.37
CA GLU A 57 12.86 11.76 -19.45
C GLU A 57 11.65 10.93 -18.96
N PHE A 58 11.85 10.09 -17.93
CA PHE A 58 10.78 9.31 -17.28
C PHE A 58 10.33 9.88 -15.93
N GLY A 59 10.81 11.06 -15.56
CA GLY A 59 10.58 11.64 -14.25
C GLY A 59 9.09 11.94 -13.99
N VAL A 60 8.38 12.44 -14.99
CA VAL A 60 6.93 12.72 -14.90
C VAL A 60 6.14 11.45 -14.60
N PHE A 61 6.44 10.35 -15.30
CA PHE A 61 5.78 9.07 -15.07
C PHE A 61 6.05 8.53 -13.65
N PHE A 62 7.29 8.65 -13.17
CA PHE A 62 7.64 8.24 -11.82
C PHE A 62 6.91 9.09 -10.77
N TYR A 63 6.86 10.41 -10.96
CA TYR A 63 6.12 11.32 -10.10
C TYR A 63 4.63 10.93 -10.01
N GLU A 64 3.97 10.71 -11.15
CA GLU A 64 2.56 10.30 -11.19
C GLU A 64 2.30 8.98 -10.47
N ILE A 65 3.20 7.99 -10.62
CA ILE A 65 3.10 6.71 -9.90
C ILE A 65 3.15 6.95 -8.39
N ILE A 66 4.13 7.71 -7.90
CA ILE A 66 4.29 7.91 -6.46
C ILE A 66 3.11 8.70 -5.89
N ILE A 67 2.65 9.75 -6.57
CA ILE A 67 1.46 10.51 -6.16
C ILE A 67 0.22 9.61 -6.13
N SER A 68 0.05 8.74 -7.13
CA SER A 68 -1.03 7.75 -7.15
C SER A 68 -0.95 6.80 -5.94
N ILE A 69 0.25 6.32 -5.60
CA ILE A 69 0.48 5.49 -4.40
C ILE A 69 0.09 6.22 -3.12
N LEU A 70 0.48 7.48 -2.98
CA LEU A 70 0.14 8.29 -1.80
C LEU A 70 -1.38 8.52 -1.67
N ASN A 71 -2.10 8.54 -2.79
CA ASN A 71 -3.55 8.72 -2.79
C ASN A 71 -4.34 7.43 -2.54
N PHE A 72 -3.71 6.25 -2.64
CA PHE A 72 -4.42 5.00 -2.31
C PHE A 72 -4.76 4.91 -0.83
N ASN A 73 -5.90 4.29 -0.54
CA ASN A 73 -6.31 4.00 0.82
C ASN A 73 -5.38 2.94 1.44
N LEU A 74 -4.93 3.20 2.67
CA LEU A 74 -4.01 2.32 3.40
C LEU A 74 -4.59 0.91 3.58
N PHE A 75 -5.88 0.81 3.93
CA PHE A 75 -6.51 -0.49 4.17
C PHE A 75 -6.61 -1.33 2.89
N LEU A 76 -6.87 -0.69 1.76
CA LEU A 76 -6.87 -1.38 0.46
C LEU A 76 -5.48 -1.95 0.15
N ILE A 77 -4.42 -1.14 0.31
CA ILE A 77 -3.05 -1.59 0.07
C ILE A 77 -2.68 -2.76 0.99
N LEU A 78 -2.95 -2.64 2.29
CA LEU A 78 -2.67 -3.71 3.25
C LEU A 78 -3.45 -4.99 2.94
N GLY A 79 -4.71 -4.88 2.51
CA GLY A 79 -5.50 -6.03 2.07
C GLY A 79 -4.85 -6.75 0.90
N ILE A 80 -4.47 -6.02 -0.16
CA ILE A 80 -3.76 -6.58 -1.32
C ILE A 80 -2.45 -7.25 -0.89
N ILE A 81 -1.67 -6.62 0.00
CA ILE A 81 -0.42 -7.19 0.51
C ILE A 81 -0.68 -8.53 1.22
N PHE A 82 -1.70 -8.64 2.06
CA PHE A 82 -2.00 -9.90 2.75
C PHE A 82 -2.46 -11.01 1.81
N ILE A 83 -3.19 -10.68 0.74
CA ILE A 83 -3.52 -11.65 -0.32
C ILE A 83 -2.24 -12.15 -1.00
N LEU A 84 -1.32 -11.24 -1.36
CA LEU A 84 -0.05 -11.60 -1.99
C LEU A 84 0.81 -12.47 -1.06
N ILE A 85 0.88 -12.14 0.23
CA ILE A 85 1.57 -12.97 1.22
C ILE A 85 0.94 -14.36 1.31
N SER A 86 -0.40 -14.45 1.34
CA SER A 86 -1.11 -15.72 1.34
C SER A 86 -0.81 -16.56 0.09
N PHE A 87 -0.75 -15.91 -1.08
CA PHE A 87 -0.43 -16.55 -2.36
C PHE A 87 1.02 -17.05 -2.40
N CYS A 88 1.98 -16.24 -1.96
CA CYS A 88 3.38 -16.65 -1.82
C CYS A 88 3.51 -17.86 -0.87
N PHE A 89 2.84 -17.82 0.29
CA PHE A 89 2.82 -18.97 1.17
C PHE A 89 2.22 -20.19 0.49
N PHE A 90 1.18 -20.06 -0.34
CA PHE A 90 0.62 -21.19 -1.09
C PHE A 90 1.61 -21.79 -2.10
N ILE A 91 2.30 -20.95 -2.89
CA ILE A 91 3.27 -21.42 -3.91
C ILE A 91 4.50 -22.07 -3.28
N PHE A 92 5.10 -21.40 -2.29
CA PHE A 92 6.39 -21.81 -1.73
C PHE A 92 6.25 -22.82 -0.59
N SER A 93 5.03 -23.12 -0.13
CA SER A 93 4.78 -24.19 0.83
C SER A 93 4.59 -25.55 0.14
N TYR A 94 5.61 -26.02 -0.58
CA TYR A 94 5.78 -27.46 -0.78
C TYR A 94 6.25 -28.14 0.52
#